data_AF-A0A950ZXP7-F1
#
_entry.id   AF-A0A950ZXP7-F1
#
_cell.length_a   1.000
_cell.length_b   1.000
_cell.length_c   1.000
_cell.angle_alpha   90.00
_cell.angle_beta   90.00
_cell.angle_gamma   90.00
#
_symmetry.space_group_name_H-M   'P 1'
#
loop_
_entity.id
_entity.type
_entity.pdbx_description
1 polymer ?
#
loop_
_entity_poly.entity_id
_entity_poly.type
_entity_poly.pdbx_seq_one_letter_code
_entity_poly.pdbx_strand_id
1 'polypeptide(L)'
;MILDTLQLLLIAGVIIVLFMAFVAPLESLRWWAGWSDAAVEEVTRTLTHADGRPAGEQRAAYYLVWLSGVGSVPGRTQDPFEVRFLEELRQRIPLSFIVDDAFAYSVRENPLAGRHLVDWVWRSARSRQTAGASSGLLLGPVIQLRNLLQVAVSADPRYGPIYNLGLAESIGRRLIAGGYLPGPPAPRLTLLGYSGGAQVAVGAATYLVQWFGAPVDVISIGGVIADEPGIQAVDHLYHLQGERDPMPRIGSLVFVGRWGVIRYSHWNRAVAAGKVRELSAGPVEHMAEQGYFGSAHVERTAALVANLVANGASDAYA
;
A
#
# COMPACT_ATOMS: atom_id res chain seq x y z
N MET A 1 33.58 30.05 3.62
CA MET A 1 33.42 29.15 4.79
C MET A 1 31.98 28.64 4.95
N ILE A 2 30.98 29.48 5.26
CA ILE A 2 29.58 29.01 5.41
C ILE A 2 29.01 28.44 4.09
N LEU A 3 29.31 29.09 2.96
CA LEU A 3 28.89 28.62 1.64
C LEU A 3 29.51 27.27 1.28
N ASP A 4 30.79 27.06 1.62
CA ASP A 4 31.50 25.80 1.39
C ASP A 4 30.94 24.67 2.26
N THR A 5 30.59 24.97 3.53
CA THR A 5 29.93 24.02 4.42
C THR A 5 28.55 23.62 3.92
N LEU A 6 27.74 24.57 3.45
CA LEU A 6 26.41 24.29 2.89
C LEU A 6 26.50 23.41 1.63
N GLN A 7 27.47 23.69 0.75
CA GLN A 7 27.74 22.89 -0.43
C GLN A 7 28.15 21.46 -0.07
N LEU A 8 29.06 21.29 0.90
CA LEU A 8 29.48 19.98 1.39
C LEU A 8 28.32 19.18 1.97
N LEU A 9 27.43 19.82 2.75
CA LEU A 9 26.25 19.18 3.31
C LEU A 9 25.25 18.76 2.23
N LEU A 10 25.05 19.59 1.19
CA LEU A 10 24.20 19.24 0.06
C LEU A 10 24.75 18.04 -0.72
N ILE A 11 26.06 18.04 -1.02
CA ILE A 11 26.73 16.94 -1.71
C ILE A 11 26.61 15.66 -0.89
N ALA A 12 26.89 15.73 0.42
CA ALA A 12 26.75 14.58 1.32
C ALA A 12 25.30 14.06 1.34
N GLY A 13 24.31 14.96 1.40
CA GLY A 13 22.89 14.61 1.34
C GLY A 13 22.52 13.88 0.05
N VAL A 14 22.96 14.38 -1.11
CA VAL A 14 22.73 13.73 -2.41
C VAL A 14 23.39 12.35 -2.46
N ILE A 15 24.65 12.23 -2.00
CA ILE A 15 25.34 10.94 -1.94
C ILE A 15 24.58 9.94 -1.07
N ILE A 16 24.05 10.37 0.07
CA ILE A 16 23.24 9.52 0.96
C ILE A 16 21.97 9.06 0.25
N VAL A 17 21.25 9.97 -0.42
CA VAL A 17 20.02 9.62 -1.17
C VAL A 17 20.33 8.62 -2.29
N LEU A 18 21.39 8.86 -3.07
CA LEU A 18 21.82 7.95 -4.14
C LEU A 18 22.24 6.59 -3.60
N PHE A 19 22.97 6.56 -2.48
CA PHE A 19 23.35 5.32 -1.81
C PHE A 19 22.12 4.56 -1.31
N MET A 20 21.17 5.24 -0.68
CA MET A 20 19.91 4.62 -0.24
C MET A 20 19.10 4.08 -1.43
N ALA A 21 19.02 4.82 -2.53
CA ALA A 21 18.34 4.38 -3.75
C ALA A 21 19.03 3.16 -4.38
N PHE A 22 20.37 3.13 -4.40
CA PHE A 22 21.15 1.98 -4.86
C PHE A 22 20.92 0.72 -4.00
N VAL A 23 20.79 0.89 -2.68
CA VAL A 23 20.56 -0.20 -1.73
C VAL A 23 19.10 -0.63 -1.67
N ALA A 24 18.15 0.22 -2.03
CA ALA A 24 16.72 -0.03 -1.85
C ALA A 24 16.22 -1.36 -2.46
N PRO A 25 16.62 -1.77 -3.69
CA PRO A 25 16.18 -3.05 -4.26
C PRO A 25 16.84 -4.28 -3.60
N LEU A 26 17.94 -4.11 -2.85
CA LEU A 26 18.68 -5.23 -2.28
C LEU A 26 17.86 -6.02 -1.27
N GLU A 27 16.88 -5.39 -0.61
CA GLU A 27 15.95 -6.08 0.28
C GLU A 27 15.13 -7.13 -0.49
N SER A 28 14.50 -6.71 -1.58
CA SER A 28 13.73 -7.58 -2.48
C SER A 28 14.61 -8.67 -3.09
N LEU A 29 15.81 -8.32 -3.56
CA LEU A 29 16.74 -9.29 -4.16
C LEU A 29 17.24 -10.31 -3.14
N ARG A 30 17.48 -9.92 -1.88
CA ARG A 30 17.88 -10.85 -0.81
C ARG A 30 16.75 -11.74 -0.36
N TRP A 31 15.52 -11.22 -0.37
CA TRP A 31 14.34 -12.05 -0.14
C TRP A 31 14.21 -13.09 -1.26
N TRP A 32 14.29 -12.67 -2.52
CA TRP A 32 14.27 -13.56 -3.69
C TRP A 32 15.40 -14.60 -3.70
N ALA A 33 16.62 -14.21 -3.35
CA ALA A 33 17.76 -15.13 -3.31
C ALA A 33 17.62 -16.22 -2.23
N GLY A 34 16.79 -15.99 -1.20
CA GLY A 34 16.41 -17.00 -0.22
C GLY A 34 15.19 -17.83 -0.63
N TRP A 35 14.61 -17.54 -1.79
CA TRP A 35 13.40 -18.15 -2.30
C TRP A 35 13.74 -19.29 -3.26
N SER A 36 13.09 -20.43 -3.07
CA SER A 36 13.23 -21.62 -3.91
C SER A 36 11.90 -21.95 -4.57
N ASP A 37 11.93 -22.69 -5.68
CA ASP A 37 10.70 -23.15 -6.34
C ASP A 37 9.79 -23.93 -5.37
N ALA A 38 10.39 -24.68 -4.44
CA ALA A 38 9.67 -25.36 -3.36
C ALA A 38 8.99 -24.40 -2.37
N ALA A 39 9.61 -23.25 -2.06
CA ALA A 39 9.02 -22.22 -1.21
C ALA A 39 7.85 -21.51 -1.93
N VAL A 40 7.96 -21.27 -3.23
CA VAL A 40 6.87 -20.74 -4.07
C VAL A 40 5.71 -21.74 -4.10
N GLU A 41 6.00 -23.02 -4.29
CA GLU A 41 5.00 -24.07 -4.31
C GLU A 41 4.33 -24.24 -2.94
N GLU A 42 5.08 -24.17 -1.84
CA GLU A 42 4.56 -24.23 -0.47
C GLU A 42 3.64 -23.04 -0.16
N VAL A 43 4.06 -21.82 -0.51
CA VAL A 43 3.25 -20.62 -0.33
C VAL A 43 2.00 -20.73 -1.19
N THR A 44 2.13 -21.08 -2.46
CA THR A 44 1.00 -21.25 -3.36
C THR A 44 0.04 -22.30 -2.79
N ARG A 45 0.54 -23.47 -2.37
CA ARG A 45 -0.27 -24.54 -1.78
C ARG A 45 -0.97 -24.10 -0.51
N THR A 46 -0.27 -23.41 0.39
CA THR A 46 -0.84 -22.86 1.62
C THR A 46 -1.92 -21.82 1.31
N LEU A 47 -1.69 -20.97 0.31
CA LEU A 47 -2.59 -19.90 -0.09
C LEU A 47 -3.72 -20.37 -1.01
N THR A 48 -3.68 -21.57 -1.58
CA THR A 48 -4.72 -22.13 -2.46
C THR A 48 -5.48 -23.29 -1.83
N HIS A 49 -4.88 -24.00 -0.87
CA HIS A 49 -5.48 -25.13 -0.14
C HIS A 49 -5.67 -24.84 1.35
N ALA A 50 -5.86 -23.56 1.71
CA ALA A 50 -6.20 -23.19 3.07
C ALA A 50 -7.57 -23.78 3.46
N ASP A 51 -7.53 -24.98 4.04
CA ASP A 51 -8.69 -25.60 4.69
C ASP A 51 -8.85 -24.96 6.07
N GLY A 52 -9.78 -24.03 6.26
CA GLY A 52 -9.96 -23.52 7.62
C GLY A 52 -11.06 -22.51 7.92
N ARG A 53 -12.21 -23.02 8.36
CA ARG A 53 -12.80 -22.80 9.70
C ARG A 53 -13.96 -23.79 9.94
N PRO A 54 -14.21 -24.28 11.17
CA PRO A 54 -15.39 -25.12 11.43
C PRO A 54 -16.66 -24.36 11.06
N ALA A 55 -17.68 -25.06 10.59
CA ALA A 55 -18.92 -24.54 9.98
C ALA A 55 -19.80 -23.63 10.89
N GLY A 56 -19.31 -23.17 12.04
CA GLY A 56 -20.05 -22.39 13.03
C GLY A 56 -19.54 -20.96 13.30
N GLU A 57 -18.37 -20.55 12.79
CA GLU A 57 -17.91 -19.16 12.91
C GLU A 57 -18.41 -18.33 11.71
N GLN A 58 -19.12 -17.24 12.01
CA GLN A 58 -19.67 -16.33 11.01
C GLN A 58 -18.53 -15.74 10.17
N ARG A 59 -18.54 -16.01 8.87
CA ARG A 59 -17.52 -15.49 7.94
C ARG A 59 -17.75 -14.01 7.68
N ALA A 60 -16.64 -13.27 7.49
CA ALA A 60 -16.72 -11.90 7.01
C ALA A 60 -17.34 -11.89 5.61
N ALA A 61 -18.22 -10.93 5.37
CA ALA A 61 -18.78 -10.66 4.04
C ALA A 61 -17.77 -9.91 3.15
N TYR A 62 -16.92 -9.08 3.77
CA TYR A 62 -15.94 -8.24 3.06
C TYR A 62 -14.54 -8.46 3.63
N TYR A 63 -13.56 -8.68 2.76
CA TYR A 63 -12.15 -8.77 3.14
C TYR A 63 -11.40 -7.57 2.60
N LEU A 64 -10.78 -6.81 3.50
CA LEU A 64 -10.07 -5.58 3.19
C LEU A 64 -8.63 -5.66 3.70
N VAL A 65 -7.72 -5.04 2.96
CA VAL A 65 -6.32 -4.91 3.35
C VAL A 65 -5.97 -3.43 3.34
N TRP A 66 -5.57 -2.90 4.49
CA TRP A 66 -5.11 -1.51 4.62
C TRP A 66 -3.61 -1.41 4.41
N LEU A 67 -3.20 -0.55 3.49
CA LEU A 67 -1.81 -0.26 3.16
C LEU A 67 -1.57 1.25 3.35
N SER A 68 -0.96 1.56 4.49
CA SER A 68 -0.69 2.90 5.00
C SER A 68 0.28 3.71 4.12
N GLY A 69 0.33 5.03 4.33
CA GLY A 69 1.22 5.94 3.62
C GLY A 69 2.70 5.78 3.99
N VAL A 70 3.58 6.46 3.25
CA VAL A 70 5.05 6.33 3.36
C VAL A 70 5.62 6.77 4.72
N GLY A 71 4.84 7.45 5.56
CA GLY A 71 5.21 7.78 6.94
C GLY A 71 5.11 6.62 7.92
N SER A 72 4.57 5.47 7.51
CA SER A 72 4.31 4.34 8.41
C SER A 72 5.55 3.55 8.81
N VAL A 73 5.40 2.86 9.93
CA VAL A 73 6.37 1.90 10.49
C VAL A 73 5.72 0.51 10.53
N PRO A 74 6.51 -0.58 10.63
CA PRO A 74 5.95 -1.93 10.69
C PRO A 74 4.95 -2.12 11.83
N GLY A 75 3.90 -2.90 11.56
CA GLY A 75 2.79 -3.16 12.48
C GLY A 75 1.56 -2.31 12.17
N ARG A 76 0.59 -2.31 13.09
CA ARG A 76 -0.62 -1.49 12.97
C ARG A 76 -0.27 -0.01 12.93
N THR A 77 -1.01 0.74 12.10
CA THR A 77 -0.87 2.20 12.06
C THR A 77 -1.15 2.80 13.43
N GLN A 78 -0.31 3.77 13.81
CA GLN A 78 -0.47 4.58 15.01
C GLN A 78 -0.75 6.05 14.65
N ASP A 79 -0.89 6.35 13.36
CA ASP A 79 -1.28 7.67 12.91
C ASP A 79 -2.73 7.94 13.37
N PRO A 80 -2.99 8.99 14.16
CA PRO A 80 -4.32 9.24 14.71
C PRO A 80 -5.41 9.45 13.66
N PHE A 81 -5.05 9.94 12.47
CA PHE A 81 -6.00 10.13 11.37
C PHE A 81 -6.32 8.79 10.70
N GLU A 82 -5.30 7.99 10.38
CA GLU A 82 -5.53 6.65 9.81
C GLU A 82 -6.30 5.73 10.78
N VAL A 83 -5.97 5.76 12.08
CA VAL A 83 -6.69 4.99 13.11
C VAL A 83 -8.16 5.36 13.11
N ARG A 84 -8.48 6.66 13.14
CA ARG A 84 -9.87 7.15 13.11
C ARG A 84 -10.60 6.72 11.85
N PHE A 85 -9.94 6.81 10.69
CA PHE A 85 -10.51 6.35 9.43
C PHE A 85 -10.86 4.85 9.47
N LEU A 86 -9.96 4.01 9.99
CA LEU A 86 -10.21 2.58 10.11
C LEU A 86 -11.32 2.25 11.14
N GLU A 87 -11.45 3.03 12.21
CA GLU A 87 -12.56 2.93 13.16
C GLU A 87 -13.90 3.27 12.50
N GLU A 88 -13.98 4.40 11.79
CA GLU A 88 -15.15 4.80 11.00
C GLU A 88 -15.52 3.74 9.96
N LEU A 89 -14.53 3.16 9.28
CA LEU A 89 -14.77 2.14 8.27
C LEU A 89 -15.34 0.85 8.87
N ARG A 90 -14.82 0.40 10.03
CA ARG A 90 -15.33 -0.78 10.75
C ARG A 90 -16.77 -0.60 11.20
N GLN A 91 -17.16 0.60 11.61
CA GLN A 91 -18.55 0.90 11.98
C GLN A 91 -19.49 0.82 10.78
N ARG A 92 -19.02 1.25 9.60
CA ARG A 92 -19.82 1.27 8.36
C ARG A 92 -19.90 -0.08 7.67
N ILE A 93 -18.92 -0.96 7.89
CA ILE A 93 -18.85 -2.31 7.31
C ILE A 93 -18.69 -3.35 8.44
N PRO A 94 -19.72 -3.61 9.25
CA PRO A 94 -19.60 -4.42 10.47
C PRO A 94 -19.29 -5.90 10.20
N LEU A 95 -19.60 -6.40 8.99
CA LEU A 95 -19.27 -7.76 8.55
C LEU A 95 -17.94 -7.82 7.77
N SER A 96 -16.98 -6.95 8.08
CA SER A 96 -15.68 -6.93 7.43
C SER A 96 -14.56 -7.55 8.27
N PHE A 97 -13.61 -8.19 7.58
CA PHE A 97 -12.30 -8.49 8.11
C PHE A 97 -11.29 -7.55 7.48
N ILE A 98 -10.62 -6.72 8.30
CA ILE A 98 -9.64 -5.73 7.84
C ILE A 98 -8.25 -6.15 8.35
N VAL A 99 -7.36 -6.47 7.41
CA VAL A 99 -5.93 -6.60 7.68
C VAL A 99 -5.33 -5.20 7.79
N ASP A 100 -4.97 -4.76 9.00
CA ASP A 100 -4.47 -3.41 9.28
C ASP A 100 -3.03 -3.36 9.80
N ASP A 101 -2.35 -4.50 9.81
CA ASP A 101 -0.97 -4.68 10.29
C ASP A 101 -0.02 -5.13 9.18
N ALA A 102 -0.49 -5.18 7.93
CA ALA A 102 0.34 -5.45 6.75
C ALA A 102 1.25 -4.25 6.47
N PHE A 103 2.57 -4.45 6.55
CA PHE A 103 3.51 -3.37 6.29
C PHE A 103 3.81 -3.24 4.80
N ALA A 104 3.27 -2.18 4.20
CA ALA A 104 3.30 -1.92 2.76
C ALA A 104 4.71 -1.72 2.16
N TYR A 105 5.70 -1.40 3.01
CA TYR A 105 7.04 -1.00 2.59
C TYR A 105 8.12 -2.06 2.87
N SER A 106 7.77 -3.31 3.15
CA SER A 106 8.78 -4.36 3.39
C SER A 106 8.29 -5.69 2.86
N VAL A 107 9.19 -6.41 2.21
CA VAL A 107 8.91 -7.78 1.76
C VAL A 107 8.98 -8.76 2.94
N ARG A 108 9.77 -8.41 3.96
CA ARG A 108 9.84 -9.18 5.21
C ARG A 108 9.01 -8.44 6.26
N GLU A 109 8.02 -9.12 6.84
CA GLU A 109 7.16 -8.58 7.91
C GLU A 109 7.94 -7.91 9.05
N ASN A 110 9.17 -8.37 9.22
CA ASN A 110 10.22 -7.68 9.91
C ASN A 110 11.41 -7.53 8.95
N PRO A 111 11.76 -6.32 8.44
CA PRO A 111 12.84 -6.15 7.47
C PRO A 111 14.22 -6.68 7.95
N LEU A 112 14.31 -7.11 9.22
CA LEU A 112 15.54 -7.21 10.00
C LEU A 112 15.64 -8.42 10.93
N ALA A 113 14.95 -9.54 10.64
CA ALA A 113 15.27 -10.81 11.29
C ALA A 113 16.74 -11.19 10.98
N GLY A 114 17.67 -10.72 11.82
CA GLY A 114 19.11 -10.92 11.69
C GLY A 114 20.04 -9.75 12.08
N ARG A 115 19.58 -8.52 12.40
CA ARG A 115 20.49 -7.44 12.83
C ARG A 115 19.93 -6.53 13.94
N HIS A 116 20.26 -6.86 15.19
CA HIS A 116 19.86 -6.16 16.43
C HIS A 116 20.06 -4.63 16.45
N LEU A 117 21.01 -4.09 15.68
CA LEU A 117 21.33 -2.66 15.64
C LEU A 117 20.27 -1.82 14.92
N VAL A 118 19.61 -2.37 13.88
CA VAL A 118 18.61 -1.64 13.09
C VAL A 118 17.23 -1.75 13.73
N ASP A 119 16.94 -2.88 14.40
CA ASP A 119 15.76 -3.03 15.27
C ASP A 119 15.75 -1.98 16.39
N TRP A 120 16.92 -1.60 16.90
CA TRP A 120 17.02 -0.51 17.87
C TRP A 120 16.61 0.83 17.26
N VAL A 121 16.97 1.14 16.01
CA VAL A 121 16.58 2.39 15.32
C VAL A 121 15.06 2.43 15.09
N TRP A 122 14.46 1.33 14.66
CA TRP A 122 13.00 1.26 14.44
C TRP A 122 12.20 1.23 15.74
N ARG A 123 12.64 0.47 16.76
CA ARG A 123 12.04 0.54 18.11
C ARG A 123 12.21 1.93 18.71
N SER A 124 13.35 2.57 18.45
CA SER A 124 13.65 3.94 18.85
C SER A 124 12.78 4.98 18.15
N ALA A 125 12.46 4.78 16.87
CA ALA A 125 11.51 5.61 16.14
C ALA A 125 10.09 5.40 16.67
N ARG A 126 9.68 4.12 16.86
CA ARG A 126 8.37 3.72 17.39
C ARG A 126 8.11 4.27 18.81
N SER A 127 9.09 4.16 19.71
CA SER A 127 8.97 4.65 21.09
C SER A 127 9.01 6.18 21.21
N ARG A 128 9.45 6.88 20.16
CA ARG A 128 9.61 8.34 20.16
C ARG A 128 8.51 9.05 19.38
N GLN A 129 7.89 8.39 18.40
CA GLN A 129 6.63 8.83 17.77
C GLN A 129 5.48 8.89 18.81
N THR A 130 5.49 8.00 19.80
CA THR A 130 4.58 8.02 20.96
C THR A 130 4.88 9.12 22.00
N ALA A 131 6.05 9.74 21.97
CA ALA A 131 6.52 10.63 23.05
C ALA A 131 6.47 12.14 22.71
N GLY A 132 6.06 12.53 21.49
CA GLY A 132 5.97 13.93 21.08
C GLY A 132 7.29 14.73 21.17
N ALA A 133 8.44 14.04 21.29
CA ALA A 133 9.71 14.67 21.60
C ALA A 133 10.40 15.22 20.34
N SER A 134 10.66 16.53 20.34
CA SER A 134 11.24 17.33 19.26
C SER A 134 12.73 17.06 18.93
N SER A 135 13.33 16.00 19.48
CA SER A 135 14.73 15.61 19.23
C SER A 135 14.90 14.50 18.17
N GLY A 136 13.84 14.18 17.40
CA GLY A 136 13.82 13.20 16.31
C GLY A 136 13.87 13.78 14.89
N LEU A 137 14.34 15.03 14.71
CA LEU A 137 14.18 15.82 13.46
C LEU A 137 14.61 15.11 12.16
N LEU A 138 15.55 14.16 12.22
CA LEU A 138 16.09 13.47 11.04
C LEU A 138 15.54 12.04 10.83
N LEU A 139 14.97 11.40 11.86
CA LEU A 139 14.49 10.01 11.74
C LEU A 139 13.20 9.94 10.90
N GLY A 140 12.25 10.85 11.12
CA GLY A 140 11.00 10.90 10.35
C GLY A 140 11.24 11.05 8.84
N PRO A 141 12.03 12.04 8.39
CA PRO A 141 12.39 12.19 6.98
C PRO A 141 13.12 10.98 6.38
N VAL A 142 14.00 10.32 7.13
CA VAL A 142 14.71 9.11 6.65
C VAL A 142 13.76 7.93 6.45
N ILE A 143 12.79 7.73 7.36
CA ILE A 143 11.77 6.69 7.23
C ILE A 143 10.92 6.93 5.99
N GLN A 144 10.43 8.17 5.83
CA GLN A 144 9.64 8.55 4.66
C GLN A 144 10.43 8.38 3.36
N LEU A 145 11.70 8.81 3.32
CA LEU A 145 12.57 8.61 2.17
C LEU A 145 12.76 7.13 1.86
N ARG A 146 13.05 6.31 2.87
CA ARG A 146 13.23 4.86 2.69
C ARG A 146 11.96 4.22 2.13
N ASN A 147 10.79 4.56 2.68
CA ASN A 147 9.52 4.02 2.22
C ASN A 147 9.15 4.52 0.82
N LEU A 148 9.43 5.79 0.51
CA LEU A 148 9.30 6.35 -0.84
C LEU A 148 10.21 5.61 -1.85
N LEU A 149 11.43 5.26 -1.46
CA LEU A 149 12.30 4.44 -2.30
C LEU A 149 11.73 3.02 -2.50
N GLN A 150 11.05 2.44 -1.52
CA GLN A 150 10.37 1.16 -1.70
C GLN A 150 9.15 1.27 -2.64
N VAL A 151 8.43 2.39 -2.62
CA VAL A 151 7.40 2.70 -3.63
C VAL A 151 8.04 2.76 -5.03
N ALA A 152 9.19 3.41 -5.15
CA ALA A 152 9.93 3.47 -6.41
C ALA A 152 10.42 2.08 -6.87
N VAL A 153 10.88 1.23 -5.94
CA VAL A 153 11.24 -0.18 -6.24
C VAL A 153 10.03 -0.97 -6.71
N SER A 154 8.89 -0.83 -6.05
CA SER A 154 7.62 -1.47 -6.43
C SER A 154 7.16 -1.06 -7.84
N ALA A 155 7.36 0.22 -8.20
CA ALA A 155 7.01 0.76 -9.51
C ALA A 155 8.04 0.47 -10.62
N ASP A 156 9.25 0.01 -10.28
CA ASP A 156 10.29 -0.27 -11.27
C ASP A 156 10.05 -1.64 -11.94
N PRO A 157 9.91 -1.73 -13.27
CA PRO A 157 9.61 -3.01 -13.94
C PRO A 157 10.64 -4.13 -13.69
N ARG A 158 11.87 -3.80 -13.27
CA ARG A 158 12.95 -4.79 -13.04
C ARG A 158 12.90 -5.39 -11.64
N TYR A 159 12.50 -4.60 -10.64
CA TYR A 159 12.54 -4.99 -9.22
C TYR A 159 11.13 -5.13 -8.62
N GLY A 160 10.17 -4.40 -9.16
CA GLY A 160 8.77 -4.36 -8.76
C GLY A 160 8.14 -5.74 -8.68
N PRO A 161 8.23 -6.60 -9.71
CA PRO A 161 7.68 -7.96 -9.64
C PRO A 161 8.14 -8.74 -8.39
N ILE A 162 9.43 -8.67 -8.06
CA ILE A 162 9.98 -9.36 -6.89
C ILE A 162 9.45 -8.76 -5.59
N TYR A 163 9.47 -7.42 -5.49
CA TYR A 163 8.99 -6.71 -4.31
C TYR A 163 7.49 -6.97 -4.07
N ASN A 164 6.68 -6.79 -5.12
CA ASN A 164 5.23 -6.89 -5.10
C ASN A 164 4.77 -8.31 -4.77
N LEU A 165 5.50 -9.31 -5.24
CA LEU A 165 5.25 -10.72 -4.95
C LEU A 165 5.45 -11.06 -3.48
N GLY A 166 6.55 -10.63 -2.90
CA GLY A 166 6.80 -10.90 -1.49
C GLY A 166 5.88 -10.09 -0.56
N LEU A 167 5.47 -8.88 -0.95
CA LEU A 167 4.40 -8.15 -0.26
C LEU A 167 3.06 -8.91 -0.36
N ALA A 168 2.72 -9.42 -1.54
CA ALA A 168 1.52 -10.21 -1.74
C ALA A 168 1.51 -11.49 -0.88
N GLU A 169 2.65 -12.16 -0.71
CA GLU A 169 2.76 -13.32 0.18
C GLU A 169 2.40 -12.93 1.63
N SER A 170 2.98 -11.84 2.12
CA SER A 170 2.73 -11.34 3.48
C SER A 170 1.25 -10.98 3.71
N ILE A 171 0.63 -10.34 2.72
CA ILE A 171 -0.81 -10.03 2.72
C ILE A 171 -1.62 -11.33 2.69
N GLY A 172 -1.27 -12.25 1.80
CA GLY A 172 -1.98 -13.51 1.61
C GLY A 172 -2.00 -14.36 2.89
N ARG A 173 -0.85 -14.49 3.56
CA ARG A 173 -0.75 -15.21 4.85
C ARG A 173 -1.67 -14.62 5.91
N ARG A 174 -1.78 -13.29 5.99
CA ARG A 174 -2.71 -12.60 6.93
C ARG A 174 -4.17 -12.82 6.57
N LEU A 175 -4.51 -12.79 5.29
CA LEU A 175 -5.86 -13.07 4.83
C LEU A 175 -6.27 -14.50 5.18
N ILE A 176 -5.42 -15.49 4.89
CA ILE A 176 -5.67 -16.89 5.26
C ILE A 176 -5.77 -17.06 6.78
N ALA A 177 -4.87 -16.47 7.56
CA ALA A 177 -4.95 -16.49 9.02
C ALA A 177 -6.24 -15.81 9.55
N GLY A 178 -6.77 -14.84 8.81
CA GLY A 178 -8.06 -14.21 9.04
C GLY A 178 -9.28 -15.04 8.64
N GLY A 179 -9.08 -16.22 8.04
CA GLY A 179 -10.14 -17.09 7.54
C GLY A 179 -10.64 -16.71 6.14
N TYR A 180 -9.83 -16.01 5.34
CA TYR A 180 -10.09 -15.89 3.91
C TYR A 180 -9.95 -17.25 3.24
N LEU A 181 -10.93 -17.63 2.43
CA LEU A 181 -10.93 -18.91 1.72
C LEU A 181 -10.69 -18.68 0.23
N PRO A 182 -9.54 -19.13 -0.29
CA PRO A 182 -9.21 -19.06 -1.71
C PRO A 182 -10.02 -20.10 -2.50
N GLY A 183 -10.18 -19.86 -3.79
CA GLY A 183 -10.86 -20.80 -4.70
C GLY A 183 -12.35 -20.53 -4.89
N PRO A 184 -12.93 -20.98 -6.01
CA PRO A 184 -14.26 -20.55 -6.44
C PRO A 184 -15.40 -21.14 -5.60
N PRO A 185 -16.39 -20.34 -5.16
CA PRO A 185 -16.45 -18.88 -5.27
C PRO A 185 -15.64 -18.20 -4.15
N ALA A 186 -14.57 -17.49 -4.53
CA ALA A 186 -13.75 -16.75 -3.57
C ALA A 186 -14.43 -15.40 -3.24
N PRO A 187 -14.43 -14.98 -1.96
CA PRO A 187 -15.01 -13.69 -1.58
C PRO A 187 -14.21 -12.54 -2.19
N ARG A 188 -14.89 -11.41 -2.44
CA ARG A 188 -14.23 -10.21 -2.99
C ARG A 188 -13.19 -9.68 -2.00
N LEU A 189 -12.00 -9.39 -2.53
CA LEU A 189 -10.90 -8.79 -1.79
C LEU A 189 -10.74 -7.33 -2.22
N THR A 190 -10.67 -6.41 -1.26
CA THR A 190 -10.43 -4.99 -1.53
C THR A 190 -9.11 -4.54 -0.91
N LEU A 191 -8.17 -4.04 -1.73
CA LEU A 191 -6.93 -3.44 -1.24
C LEU A 191 -7.12 -1.93 -1.12
N LEU A 192 -6.98 -1.40 0.10
CA LEU A 192 -7.07 0.02 0.40
C LEU A 192 -5.66 0.60 0.51
N GLY A 193 -5.26 1.44 -0.45
CA GLY A 193 -3.92 2.03 -0.48
C GLY A 193 -3.96 3.55 -0.33
N TYR A 194 -3.29 4.07 0.71
CA TYR A 194 -3.14 5.51 0.91
C TYR A 194 -1.79 6.01 0.41
N SER A 195 -1.78 7.09 -0.37
CA SER A 195 -0.55 7.70 -0.90
C SER A 195 0.31 6.66 -1.66
N GLY A 196 1.59 6.48 -1.30
CA GLY A 196 2.46 5.42 -1.86
C GLY A 196 1.96 3.99 -1.61
N GLY A 197 1.10 3.79 -0.61
CA GLY A 197 0.43 2.51 -0.33
C GLY A 197 -0.42 2.03 -1.50
N ALA A 198 -0.93 2.94 -2.33
CA ALA A 198 -1.69 2.61 -3.53
C ALA A 198 -0.84 1.91 -4.60
N GLN A 199 0.40 2.36 -4.83
CA GLN A 199 1.30 1.72 -5.79
C GLN A 199 1.54 0.26 -5.41
N VAL A 200 1.95 0.04 -4.16
CA VAL A 200 2.30 -1.30 -3.67
C VAL A 200 1.07 -2.20 -3.56
N ALA A 201 -0.13 -1.63 -3.28
CA ALA A 201 -1.40 -2.34 -3.34
C ALA A 201 -1.67 -2.91 -4.73
N VAL A 202 -1.59 -2.06 -5.77
CA VAL A 202 -1.79 -2.46 -7.15
C VAL A 202 -0.76 -3.50 -7.58
N GLY A 203 0.51 -3.31 -7.19
CA GLY A 203 1.57 -4.28 -7.46
C GLY A 203 1.26 -5.65 -6.89
N ALA A 204 0.92 -5.72 -5.60
CA ALA A 204 0.57 -6.97 -4.92
C ALA A 204 -0.69 -7.62 -5.48
N ALA A 205 -1.66 -6.83 -5.97
CA ALA A 205 -2.91 -7.34 -6.56
C ALA A 205 -2.67 -8.32 -7.71
N THR A 206 -1.62 -8.11 -8.51
CA THR A 206 -1.22 -9.03 -9.60
C THR A 206 -1.17 -10.48 -9.14
N TYR A 207 -0.60 -10.72 -7.97
CA TYR A 207 -0.36 -12.06 -7.42
C TYR A 207 -1.56 -12.57 -6.62
N LEU A 208 -2.22 -11.69 -5.86
CA LEU A 208 -3.40 -12.06 -5.08
C LEU A 208 -4.56 -12.53 -5.97
N VAL A 209 -4.77 -11.88 -7.13
CA VAL A 209 -5.74 -12.32 -8.15
C VAL A 209 -5.41 -13.75 -8.62
N GLN A 210 -4.13 -14.02 -8.92
CA GLN A 210 -3.68 -15.32 -9.43
C GLN A 210 -3.80 -16.43 -8.38
N TRP A 211 -3.39 -16.17 -7.14
CA TRP A 211 -3.37 -17.19 -6.09
C TRP A 211 -4.76 -17.50 -5.55
N PHE A 212 -5.62 -16.49 -5.38
CA PHE A 212 -6.91 -16.68 -4.76
C PHE A 212 -8.03 -16.95 -5.76
N GLY A 213 -7.82 -16.65 -7.05
CA GLY A 213 -8.87 -16.77 -8.07
C GLY A 213 -10.09 -15.91 -7.74
N ALA A 214 -9.87 -14.76 -7.11
CA ALA A 214 -10.91 -13.92 -6.53
C ALA A 214 -11.06 -12.59 -7.28
N PRO A 215 -12.26 -12.00 -7.28
CA PRO A 215 -12.42 -10.61 -7.71
C PRO A 215 -11.67 -9.70 -6.73
N VAL A 216 -10.70 -8.94 -7.26
CA VAL A 216 -9.90 -8.00 -6.47
C VAL A 216 -10.17 -6.59 -6.96
N ASP A 217 -10.58 -5.73 -6.04
CA ASP A 217 -10.64 -4.28 -6.25
C ASP A 217 -9.50 -3.59 -5.51
N VAL A 218 -9.08 -2.44 -6.03
CA VAL A 218 -8.18 -1.52 -5.35
C VAL A 218 -8.88 -0.19 -5.16
N ILE A 219 -8.92 0.30 -3.93
CA ILE A 219 -9.33 1.67 -3.60
C ILE A 219 -8.08 2.44 -3.21
N SER A 220 -7.69 3.33 -4.09
CA SER A 220 -6.58 4.25 -3.90
C SER A 220 -7.08 5.58 -3.36
N ILE A 221 -6.51 6.04 -2.24
CA ILE A 221 -6.85 7.31 -1.59
C ILE A 221 -5.63 8.23 -1.70
N GLY A 222 -5.75 9.31 -2.49
CA GLY A 222 -4.63 10.22 -2.77
C GLY A 222 -3.40 9.52 -3.34
N GLY A 223 -3.60 8.39 -4.02
CA GLY A 223 -2.50 7.50 -4.36
C GLY A 223 -1.57 8.05 -5.44
N VAL A 224 -0.35 7.55 -5.42
CA VAL A 224 0.64 7.79 -6.48
C VAL A 224 0.92 6.44 -7.11
N ILE A 225 0.34 6.18 -8.29
CA ILE A 225 0.36 4.86 -8.95
C ILE A 225 1.07 5.01 -10.30
N ALA A 226 2.05 4.17 -10.59
CA ALA A 226 2.78 4.10 -11.84
C ALA A 226 2.05 3.28 -12.92
N ASP A 227 2.78 2.93 -13.98
CA ASP A 227 2.32 1.97 -14.97
C ASP A 227 2.52 0.53 -14.48
N GLU A 228 1.60 0.05 -13.65
CA GLU A 228 1.72 -1.24 -12.97
C GLU A 228 0.87 -2.33 -13.66
N PRO A 229 1.44 -3.51 -13.98
CA PRO A 229 0.68 -4.63 -14.55
C PRO A 229 -0.58 -5.03 -13.77
N GLY A 230 -0.53 -4.92 -12.44
CA GLY A 230 -1.64 -5.26 -11.55
C GLY A 230 -2.93 -4.48 -11.81
N ILE A 231 -2.86 -3.28 -12.40
CA ILE A 231 -4.05 -2.48 -12.77
C ILE A 231 -4.93 -3.25 -13.77
N GLN A 232 -4.33 -4.08 -14.62
CA GLN A 232 -5.09 -4.88 -15.57
C GLN A 232 -5.61 -6.18 -14.96
N ALA A 233 -5.00 -6.66 -13.88
CA ALA A 233 -5.41 -7.89 -13.19
C ALA A 233 -6.65 -7.66 -12.31
N VAL A 234 -6.75 -6.50 -11.67
CA VAL A 234 -7.90 -6.15 -10.81
C VAL A 234 -9.19 -5.99 -11.62
N ASP A 235 -10.34 -6.13 -10.95
CA ASP A 235 -11.64 -5.82 -11.53
C ASP A 235 -11.76 -4.31 -11.68
N HIS A 236 -11.63 -3.58 -10.57
CA HIS A 236 -11.65 -2.12 -10.56
C HIS A 236 -10.51 -1.51 -9.73
N LEU A 237 -10.01 -0.38 -10.22
CA LEU A 237 -9.20 0.57 -9.49
C LEU A 237 -10.00 1.86 -9.30
N TYR A 238 -10.51 2.07 -8.09
CA TYR A 238 -11.15 3.31 -7.68
C TYR A 238 -10.08 4.26 -7.13
N HIS A 239 -9.86 5.38 -7.81
CA HIS A 239 -8.82 6.33 -7.49
C HIS A 239 -9.44 7.63 -6.95
N LEU A 240 -9.58 7.71 -5.62
CA LEU A 240 -10.10 8.85 -4.90
C LEU A 240 -9.04 9.95 -4.83
N GLN A 241 -9.38 11.12 -5.37
CA GLN A 241 -8.51 12.28 -5.47
C GLN A 241 -9.16 13.50 -4.80
N GLY A 242 -8.44 14.11 -3.88
CA GLY A 242 -8.77 15.42 -3.33
C GLY A 242 -8.44 16.53 -4.33
N GLU A 243 -9.31 17.52 -4.45
CA GLU A 243 -9.14 18.62 -5.40
C GLU A 243 -7.91 19.49 -5.08
N ARG A 244 -7.50 19.50 -3.80
CA ARG A 244 -6.33 20.20 -3.27
C ARG A 244 -5.15 19.27 -2.99
N ASP A 245 -5.26 17.98 -3.33
CA ASP A 245 -4.17 17.02 -3.21
C ASP A 245 -3.31 17.02 -4.47
N PRO A 246 -2.04 17.47 -4.40
CA PRO A 246 -1.14 17.46 -5.55
C PRO A 246 -0.59 16.07 -5.89
N MET A 247 -0.64 15.09 -4.98
CA MET A 247 0.08 13.82 -5.14
C MET A 247 -0.39 13.00 -6.34
N PRO A 248 -1.69 12.75 -6.56
CA PRO A 248 -2.16 12.05 -7.77
C PRO A 248 -1.70 12.71 -9.07
N ARG A 249 -1.71 14.05 -9.12
CA ARG A 249 -1.26 14.84 -10.27
C ARG A 249 0.25 14.70 -10.49
N ILE A 250 1.05 14.77 -9.43
CA ILE A 250 2.50 14.52 -9.51
C ILE A 250 2.75 13.11 -10.06
N GLY A 251 2.03 12.09 -9.57
CA GLY A 251 2.11 10.73 -10.11
C GLY A 251 1.83 10.69 -11.63
N SER A 252 0.77 11.36 -12.08
CA SER A 252 0.43 11.48 -13.50
C SER A 252 1.51 12.14 -14.36
N LEU A 253 2.26 13.09 -13.79
CA LEU A 253 3.33 13.78 -14.48
C LEU A 253 4.61 12.94 -14.55
N VAL A 254 5.02 12.34 -13.44
CA VAL A 254 6.32 11.67 -13.30
C VAL A 254 6.32 10.28 -13.96
N PHE A 255 5.19 9.57 -13.90
CA PHE A 255 5.08 8.26 -14.55
C PHE A 255 4.59 8.39 -15.99
N VAL A 256 5.54 8.40 -16.93
CA VAL A 256 5.27 8.56 -18.37
C VAL A 256 4.25 7.55 -18.93
N GLY A 257 4.16 6.35 -18.35
CA GLY A 257 3.16 5.36 -18.74
C GLY A 257 1.72 5.78 -18.44
N ARG A 258 1.49 6.79 -17.59
CA ARG A 258 0.18 7.39 -17.38
C ARG A 258 -0.22 8.41 -18.43
N TRP A 259 0.72 8.87 -19.26
CA TRP A 259 0.43 9.87 -20.28
C TRP A 259 -0.43 9.24 -21.37
N GLY A 260 -1.54 9.87 -21.73
CA GLY A 260 -2.51 9.31 -22.69
C GLY A 260 -1.94 9.02 -24.09
N VAL A 261 -0.77 9.56 -24.42
CA VAL A 261 -0.04 9.24 -25.65
C VAL A 261 0.56 7.82 -25.65
N ILE A 262 0.88 7.28 -24.46
CA ILE A 262 1.44 5.92 -24.29
C ILE A 262 0.30 4.92 -24.14
N ARG A 263 -0.51 4.76 -25.19
CA ARG A 263 -1.75 3.96 -25.15
C ARG A 263 -1.54 2.48 -24.80
N TYR A 264 -0.34 1.96 -25.02
CA TYR A 264 0.04 0.58 -24.73
C TYR A 264 0.50 0.36 -23.28
N SER A 265 0.48 1.39 -22.43
CA SER A 265 0.77 1.20 -21.00
C SER A 265 -0.33 0.36 -20.33
N HIS A 266 0.00 -0.34 -19.25
CA HIS A 266 -0.98 -1.04 -18.43
C HIS A 266 -2.05 -0.07 -17.90
N TRP A 267 -1.65 1.13 -17.48
CA TRP A 267 -2.55 2.20 -17.05
C TRP A 267 -3.57 2.56 -18.13
N ASN A 268 -3.13 2.98 -19.32
CA ASN A 268 -4.04 3.46 -20.36
C ASN A 268 -4.92 2.35 -20.93
N ARG A 269 -4.43 1.10 -20.99
CA ARG A 269 -5.26 -0.04 -21.36
C ARG A 269 -6.35 -0.30 -20.32
N ALA A 270 -6.04 -0.19 -19.03
CA ALA A 270 -7.03 -0.37 -17.96
C ALA A 270 -8.07 0.76 -17.93
N VAL A 271 -7.66 2.01 -18.19
CA VAL A 271 -8.57 3.15 -18.41
C VAL A 271 -9.49 2.88 -19.59
N ALA A 272 -8.94 2.46 -20.75
CA ALA A 272 -9.72 2.14 -21.94
C ALA A 272 -10.69 0.96 -21.72
N ALA A 273 -10.32 0.00 -20.86
CA ALA A 273 -11.16 -1.12 -20.46
C ALA A 273 -12.19 -0.75 -19.38
N GLY A 274 -12.25 0.50 -18.93
CA GLY A 274 -13.20 0.97 -17.91
C GLY A 274 -12.92 0.47 -16.49
N LYS A 275 -11.72 -0.09 -16.24
CA LYS A 275 -11.31 -0.62 -14.94
C LYS A 275 -10.88 0.47 -13.98
N VAL A 276 -10.33 1.57 -14.48
CA VAL A 276 -9.89 2.71 -13.67
C VAL A 276 -11.01 3.73 -13.57
N ARG A 277 -11.38 4.11 -12.34
CA ARG A 277 -12.39 5.12 -12.04
C ARG A 277 -11.79 6.19 -11.15
N GLU A 278 -11.61 7.38 -11.68
CA GLU A 278 -11.16 8.53 -10.91
C GLU A 278 -12.36 9.19 -10.23
N LEU A 279 -12.30 9.33 -8.91
CA LEU A 279 -13.39 9.77 -8.06
C LEU A 279 -12.97 11.00 -7.26
N SER A 280 -13.81 12.02 -7.18
CA SER A 280 -13.52 13.20 -6.34
C SER A 280 -13.82 12.89 -4.88
N ALA A 281 -12.85 13.14 -4.00
CA ALA A 281 -13.02 13.17 -2.55
C ALA A 281 -13.48 14.56 -2.05
N GLY A 282 -13.65 15.54 -2.94
CA GLY A 282 -13.97 16.93 -2.62
C GLY A 282 -12.74 17.79 -2.34
N PRO A 283 -12.89 18.94 -1.64
CA PRO A 283 -11.85 19.95 -1.45
C PRO A 283 -10.84 19.57 -0.36
N VAL A 284 -10.26 18.39 -0.49
CA VAL A 284 -9.41 17.71 0.49
C VAL A 284 -7.93 17.82 0.08
N GLU A 285 -7.04 18.02 1.05
CA GLU A 285 -5.57 18.01 0.87
C GLU A 285 -4.99 16.59 1.02
N HIS A 286 -3.67 16.42 0.89
CA HIS A 286 -3.09 15.08 0.98
C HIS A 286 -3.13 14.49 2.40
N MET A 287 -2.73 15.27 3.41
CA MET A 287 -2.49 14.79 4.78
C MET A 287 -2.99 15.78 5.84
N ALA A 288 -2.82 15.41 7.12
CA ALA A 288 -3.14 16.22 8.29
C ALA A 288 -4.63 16.57 8.39
N GLU A 289 -4.96 17.65 9.12
CA GLU A 289 -6.34 18.00 9.48
C GLU A 289 -7.25 18.31 8.27
N GLN A 290 -6.67 18.75 7.16
CA GLN A 290 -7.37 19.01 5.90
C GLN A 290 -7.26 17.82 4.92
N GLY A 291 -6.58 16.74 5.31
CA GLY A 291 -6.40 15.54 4.51
C GLY A 291 -7.62 14.61 4.53
N TYR A 292 -7.55 13.51 3.77
CA TYR A 292 -8.65 12.53 3.63
C TYR A 292 -9.22 12.00 4.94
N PHE A 293 -8.38 11.95 5.97
CA PHE A 293 -8.70 11.39 7.28
C PHE A 293 -8.75 12.46 8.38
N GLY A 294 -8.65 13.75 8.00
CA GLY A 294 -8.82 14.88 8.90
C GLY A 294 -10.24 14.93 9.46
N SER A 295 -10.44 15.59 10.60
CA SER A 295 -11.71 15.53 11.33
C SER A 295 -12.91 16.00 10.49
N ALA A 296 -12.70 16.93 9.57
CA ALA A 296 -13.74 17.44 8.67
C ALA A 296 -14.08 16.51 7.48
N HIS A 297 -13.27 15.48 7.23
CA HIS A 297 -13.34 14.67 6.00
C HIS A 297 -13.45 13.17 6.25
N VAL A 298 -13.01 12.68 7.40
CA VAL A 298 -12.92 11.25 7.72
C VAL A 298 -14.23 10.50 7.53
N GLU A 299 -15.35 11.04 8.02
CA GLU A 299 -16.67 10.40 7.90
C GLU A 299 -17.09 10.26 6.44
N ARG A 300 -16.88 11.32 5.63
CA ARG A 300 -17.19 11.32 4.19
C ARG A 300 -16.30 10.33 3.45
N THR A 301 -15.00 10.34 3.72
CA THR A 301 -14.05 9.41 3.08
C THR A 301 -14.41 7.97 3.43
N ALA A 302 -14.68 7.66 4.71
CA ALA A 302 -15.11 6.33 5.14
C ALA A 302 -16.45 5.92 4.52
N ALA A 303 -17.41 6.84 4.38
CA ALA A 303 -18.68 6.58 3.69
C ALA A 303 -18.47 6.22 2.21
N LEU A 304 -17.63 6.98 1.50
CA LEU A 304 -17.30 6.70 0.09
C LEU A 304 -16.64 5.33 -0.07
N VAL A 305 -15.63 5.03 0.76
CA VAL A 305 -14.93 3.74 0.73
C VAL A 305 -15.90 2.59 1.06
N ALA A 306 -16.74 2.75 2.08
CA ALA A 306 -17.73 1.73 2.46
C ALA A 306 -18.74 1.46 1.34
N ASN A 307 -19.22 2.52 0.67
CA ASN A 307 -20.13 2.37 -0.46
C ASN A 307 -19.46 1.63 -1.63
N LEU A 308 -18.21 1.97 -1.96
CA LEU A 308 -17.46 1.27 -3.01
C LEU A 308 -17.23 -0.21 -2.69
N VAL A 309 -16.96 -0.55 -1.43
CA VAL A 309 -16.78 -1.94 -0.99
C VAL A 309 -18.09 -2.73 -1.07
N ALA A 310 -19.21 -2.12 -0.69
CA ALA A 310 -20.51 -2.80 -0.66
C ALA A 310 -21.17 -2.91 -2.04
N ASN A 311 -21.12 -1.83 -2.83
CA ASN A 311 -21.94 -1.68 -4.05
C ASN A 311 -21.11 -1.47 -5.33
N GLY A 312 -19.80 -1.27 -5.23
CA GLY A 312 -18.98 -0.83 -6.35
C GLY A 312 -19.29 0.62 -6.78
N ALA A 313 -18.84 1.02 -7.98
CA ALA A 313 -19.03 2.40 -8.47
C ALA A 313 -20.41 2.73 -9.04
N SER A 314 -21.34 1.77 -9.18
CA SER A 314 -22.66 2.06 -9.77
C SER A 314 -23.51 3.04 -8.94
N ASP A 315 -23.30 3.09 -7.61
CA ASP A 315 -24.15 3.85 -6.68
C ASP A 315 -23.37 4.86 -5.82
N ALA A 316 -22.10 5.16 -6.13
CA ALA A 316 -21.24 6.00 -5.30
C ALA A 316 -21.58 7.51 -5.33
N TYR A 317 -22.48 7.95 -6.23
CA TYR A 317 -22.82 9.36 -6.47
C TYR A 317 -24.32 9.63 -6.72
N ALA A 318 -25.23 8.72 -6.35
CA ALA A 318 -26.64 9.04 -6.19
C ALA A 318 -26.88 9.71 -4.83
#